data_AF-A0A9D5X3G3-F1
#
_entry.id   AF-A0A9D5X3G3-F1
#
_cell.length_a   1.000
_cell.length_b   1.000
_cell.length_c   1.000
_cell.angle_alpha   90.00
_cell.angle_beta   90.00
_cell.angle_gamma   90.00
#
_symmetry.space_group_name_H-M   'P 1'
#
loop_
_entity.id
_entity.type
_entity.pdbx_description
1 polymer ?
#
loop_
_entity_poly.entity_id
_entity_poly.type
_entity_poly.pdbx_seq_one_letter_code
_entity_poly.pdbx_strand_id
1 'polypeptide(L)'
;SVLQEEAIFPVREANIPIQIKNTNRPEDAGTVIRETADGDTNEHLITGIAGKKDFLAIHVKKAHMSNEVGVISRALNIVERYGVSVEHIPTGVDSFGIVVNASDVKDTVYSIISDIRREIEPDDITMVDRLALVSVVGRNMSRRSGTSGKIFGALGNAGVNIRMITQSSEEISIIVGVDNADFDRTIGVIYNGFVRDEMVSR
;
A
#
# COMPACT_ATOMS: atom_id res chain seq x y z
N SER A 1 15.70 -0.98 0.82
CA SER A 1 15.15 -0.55 2.11
C SER A 1 16.24 0.16 2.89
N VAL A 2 15.90 1.19 3.67
CA VAL A 2 16.87 1.98 4.47
C VAL A 2 16.89 1.55 5.94
N LEU A 3 15.74 1.12 6.50
CA LEU A 3 15.61 0.60 7.86
C LEU A 3 14.67 -0.62 7.85
N GLN A 4 14.98 -1.60 8.71
CA GLN A 4 14.11 -2.75 8.98
C GLN A 4 13.38 -2.53 10.31
N GLU A 5 12.15 -3.02 10.40
CA GLU A 5 11.24 -2.79 11.54
C GLU A 5 11.83 -3.24 12.88
N GLU A 6 12.51 -4.38 12.87
CA GLU A 6 13.20 -4.99 14.02
C GLU A 6 14.25 -4.05 14.65
N ALA A 7 14.85 -3.16 13.87
CA ALA A 7 15.83 -2.18 14.35
C ALA A 7 15.18 -0.93 14.95
N ILE A 8 13.88 -0.72 14.74
CA ILE A 8 13.14 0.49 15.16
C ILE A 8 12.41 0.26 16.48
N PHE A 9 11.81 -0.93 16.70
CA PHE A 9 11.00 -1.18 17.89
C PHE A 9 11.69 -0.91 19.23
N PRO A 10 12.93 -1.38 19.49
CA PRO A 10 13.55 -1.19 20.80
C PRO A 10 13.78 0.29 21.16
N VAL A 11 14.19 1.09 20.17
CA VAL A 11 14.44 2.53 20.35
C VAL A 11 13.15 3.33 20.43
N ARG A 12 12.09 2.90 19.72
CA ARG A 12 10.76 3.49 19.84
C ARG A 12 10.16 3.29 21.23
N GLU A 13 10.22 2.07 21.78
CA GLU A 13 9.72 1.77 23.13
C GLU A 13 10.45 2.58 24.21
N ALA A 14 11.75 2.80 24.03
CA ALA A 14 12.55 3.65 24.90
C ALA A 14 12.38 5.16 24.63
N ASN A 15 11.55 5.55 23.64
CA ASN A 15 11.35 6.91 23.17
C ASN A 15 12.68 7.63 22.81
N ILE A 16 13.61 6.89 22.20
CA ILE A 16 14.91 7.37 21.74
C ILE A 16 14.80 7.75 20.26
N PRO A 17 15.05 9.01 19.87
CA PRO A 17 15.00 9.43 18.48
C PRO A 17 16.13 8.81 17.65
N ILE A 18 15.82 8.41 16.42
CA ILE A 18 16.81 7.91 15.45
C ILE A 18 17.16 9.06 14.49
N GLN A 19 18.45 9.28 14.23
CA GLN A 19 18.90 10.20 13.18
C GLN A 19 19.60 9.43 12.07
N ILE A 20 19.00 9.42 10.88
CA ILE A 20 19.61 8.87 9.67
C ILE A 20 20.55 9.93 9.08
N LYS A 21 21.83 9.61 8.96
CA LYS A 21 22.86 10.47 8.38
C LYS A 21 23.52 9.85 7.16
N ASN A 22 24.11 10.70 6.32
CA ASN A 22 24.95 10.30 5.20
C ASN A 22 26.42 10.29 5.64
N THR A 23 27.07 9.12 5.63
CA THR A 23 28.49 9.00 6.02
C THR A 23 29.44 9.77 5.11
N ASN A 24 29.07 10.00 3.85
CA ASN A 24 29.86 10.78 2.89
C ASN A 24 29.62 12.30 3.00
N ARG A 25 28.60 12.72 3.77
CA ARG A 25 28.25 14.12 4.06
C ARG A 25 27.76 14.25 5.50
N PRO A 26 28.64 14.06 6.49
CA PRO A 26 28.25 13.94 7.90
C PRO A 26 27.62 15.21 8.48
N GLU A 27 27.89 16.37 7.87
CA GLU A 27 27.33 17.67 8.18
C GLU A 27 25.84 17.82 7.79
N ASP A 28 25.33 16.99 6.86
CA ASP A 28 23.92 17.04 6.49
C ASP A 28 23.01 16.72 7.69
N ALA A 29 21.90 17.45 7.81
CA ALA A 29 20.96 17.29 8.91
C ALA A 29 20.32 15.89 8.95
N GLY A 30 20.09 15.29 7.77
CA GLY A 30 19.54 13.95 7.64
C GLY A 30 18.05 13.88 7.96
N THR A 31 17.58 12.72 8.42
CA THR A 31 16.17 12.49 8.80
C THR A 31 16.09 12.06 10.26
N VAL A 32 15.24 12.74 11.05
CA VAL A 32 14.98 12.38 12.44
C VAL A 32 13.65 11.64 12.54
N ILE A 33 13.70 10.43 13.10
CA ILE A 33 12.52 9.60 13.38
C ILE A 33 12.27 9.64 14.89
N ARG A 34 11.06 10.03 15.29
CA ARG A 34 10.61 10.21 16.68
C ARG A 34 9.12 9.91 16.82
N GLU A 35 8.68 9.55 18.02
CA GLU A 35 7.28 9.19 18.30
C GLU A 35 6.33 10.38 18.06
N THR A 36 6.69 11.57 18.55
CA THR A 36 5.94 12.81 18.33
C THR A 36 6.77 13.83 17.55
N ALA A 37 6.15 14.40 16.51
CA ALA A 37 6.68 15.60 15.86
C ALA A 37 6.01 16.83 16.48
N ASP A 38 6.80 17.87 16.73
CA ASP A 38 6.25 19.18 17.10
C ASP A 38 5.33 19.62 15.97
N GLY A 39 4.08 19.97 16.30
CA GLY A 39 3.01 20.26 15.36
C GLY A 39 3.22 21.56 14.61
N ASP A 40 4.25 21.60 13.78
CA ASP A 40 4.58 22.77 12.99
C ASP A 40 3.55 22.90 11.88
N THR A 41 2.85 24.04 11.84
CA THR A 41 1.79 24.37 10.87
C THR A 41 2.28 24.38 9.41
N ASN A 42 3.58 24.17 9.22
CA ASN A 42 4.31 24.17 7.97
C ASN A 42 4.68 22.77 7.44
N GLU A 43 4.11 21.69 7.96
CA GLU A 43 4.32 20.36 7.39
C GLU A 43 3.64 20.19 6.01
N HIS A 44 4.35 19.51 5.11
CA HIS A 44 3.85 19.09 3.80
C HIS A 44 2.60 18.22 3.95
N LEU A 45 1.71 18.28 2.95
CA LEU A 45 0.53 17.41 2.94
C LEU A 45 0.93 15.93 2.84
N ILE A 46 1.93 15.65 2.02
CA ILE A 46 2.52 14.33 1.82
C ILE A 46 3.93 14.33 2.40
N THR A 47 4.20 13.37 3.28
CA THR A 47 5.52 13.16 3.90
C THR A 47 6.40 12.27 3.02
N GLY A 48 5.80 11.30 2.32
CA GLY A 48 6.56 10.36 1.51
C GLY A 48 5.71 9.63 0.48
N ILE A 49 6.39 9.15 -0.56
CA ILE A 49 5.83 8.28 -1.59
C ILE A 49 6.77 7.09 -1.71
N ALA A 50 6.23 5.88 -1.56
CA ALA A 50 6.97 4.64 -1.73
C ALA A 50 6.18 3.73 -2.65
N GLY A 51 6.86 2.79 -3.31
CA GLY A 51 6.15 1.82 -4.12
C GLY A 51 6.99 0.61 -4.45
N LYS A 52 6.30 -0.47 -4.85
CA LYS A 52 6.92 -1.73 -5.25
C LYS A 52 6.11 -2.32 -6.42
N LYS A 53 6.84 -2.88 -7.40
CA LYS A 53 6.28 -3.57 -8.57
C LYS A 53 6.07 -5.06 -8.28
N ASP A 54 5.45 -5.75 -9.24
CA ASP A 54 5.40 -7.21 -9.32
C ASP A 54 4.58 -7.87 -8.22
N PHE A 55 3.36 -7.35 -8.03
CA PHE A 55 2.31 -8.00 -7.27
C PHE A 55 1.33 -8.74 -8.19
N LEU A 56 0.65 -9.69 -7.59
CA LEU A 56 -0.45 -10.44 -8.18
C LEU A 56 -1.66 -10.32 -7.25
N ALA A 57 -2.84 -10.03 -7.82
CA ALA A 57 -4.09 -10.01 -7.10
C ALA A 57 -4.98 -11.19 -7.53
N ILE A 58 -5.39 -12.01 -6.58
CA ILE A 58 -6.42 -13.04 -6.75
C ILE A 58 -7.75 -12.43 -6.32
N HIS A 59 -8.62 -12.11 -7.26
CA HIS A 59 -9.95 -11.60 -6.98
C HIS A 59 -10.95 -12.76 -6.94
N VAL A 60 -11.64 -12.88 -5.82
CA VAL A 60 -12.64 -13.91 -5.56
C VAL A 60 -13.99 -13.23 -5.48
N LYS A 61 -14.94 -13.66 -6.32
CA LYS A 61 -16.33 -13.22 -6.29
C LYS A 61 -17.19 -14.32 -5.69
N LYS A 62 -17.94 -13.99 -4.64
CA LYS A 62 -18.87 -14.90 -3.98
C LYS A 62 -20.07 -14.11 -3.49
N ALA A 63 -21.22 -14.34 -4.14
CA ALA A 63 -22.49 -13.76 -3.79
C ALA A 63 -22.86 -14.10 -2.35
N HIS A 64 -23.38 -13.11 -1.63
CA HIS A 64 -23.80 -13.25 -0.24
C HIS A 64 -22.67 -13.65 0.72
N MET A 65 -21.40 -13.37 0.38
CA MET A 65 -20.28 -13.67 1.28
C MET A 65 -20.40 -12.93 2.62
N SER A 66 -21.09 -11.78 2.66
CA SER A 66 -21.38 -11.06 3.90
C SER A 66 -22.25 -11.84 4.89
N ASN A 67 -22.99 -12.84 4.40
CA ASN A 67 -23.89 -13.66 5.19
C ASN A 67 -23.21 -14.97 5.65
N GLU A 68 -21.97 -15.19 5.22
CA GLU A 68 -21.22 -16.40 5.53
C GLU A 68 -20.00 -16.09 6.40
N VAL A 69 -20.01 -16.62 7.63
CA VAL A 69 -18.94 -16.38 8.59
C VAL A 69 -17.65 -17.08 8.12
N GLY A 70 -16.56 -16.32 8.07
CA GLY A 70 -15.21 -16.85 7.93
C GLY A 70 -14.73 -17.07 6.49
N VAL A 71 -15.46 -16.62 5.46
CA VAL A 71 -15.03 -16.74 4.05
C VAL A 71 -13.61 -16.22 3.83
N ILE A 72 -13.32 -14.99 4.27
CA ILE A 72 -11.99 -14.38 4.14
C ILE A 72 -10.96 -15.14 4.98
N SER A 73 -11.30 -15.50 6.24
CA SER A 73 -10.39 -16.25 7.11
C SER A 73 -9.98 -17.60 6.51
N ARG A 74 -10.93 -18.35 5.93
CA ARG A 74 -10.62 -19.60 5.23
C ARG A 74 -9.73 -19.37 4.01
N ALA A 75 -9.99 -18.32 3.23
CA ALA A 75 -9.15 -17.97 2.08
C ALA A 75 -7.72 -17.62 2.50
N LEU A 76 -7.54 -16.88 3.59
CA LEU A 76 -6.21 -16.57 4.15
C LEU A 76 -5.51 -17.82 4.67
N ASN A 77 -6.21 -18.72 5.37
CA ASN A 77 -5.64 -19.99 5.82
C ASN A 77 -5.18 -20.85 4.64
N ILE A 78 -5.88 -20.81 3.50
CA ILE A 78 -5.44 -21.51 2.29
C ILE A 78 -4.08 -20.95 1.85
N VAL A 79 -3.95 -19.64 1.73
CA VAL A 79 -2.69 -18.97 1.31
C VAL A 79 -1.56 -19.23 2.32
N GLU A 80 -1.87 -19.25 3.62
CA GLU A 80 -0.93 -19.58 4.68
C GLU A 80 -0.33 -20.99 4.54
N ARG A 81 -1.13 -21.99 4.12
CA ARG A 81 -0.61 -23.37 3.87
C ARG A 81 0.48 -23.42 2.80
N TYR A 82 0.56 -22.42 1.93
CA TYR A 82 1.61 -22.30 0.92
C TYR A 82 2.79 -21.42 1.38
N GLY A 83 2.77 -20.91 2.60
CA GLY A 83 3.84 -20.05 3.14
C GLY A 83 3.90 -18.67 2.49
N VAL A 84 2.79 -18.17 1.95
CA VAL A 84 2.74 -16.92 1.20
C VAL A 84 2.23 -15.79 2.09
N SER A 85 2.99 -14.70 2.18
CA SER A 85 2.55 -13.50 2.88
C SER A 85 1.57 -12.69 2.03
N VAL A 86 0.48 -12.27 2.65
CA VAL A 86 -0.53 -11.39 2.03
C VAL A 86 -0.18 -9.94 2.32
N GLU A 87 -0.09 -9.14 1.26
CA GLU A 87 0.20 -7.71 1.36
C GLU A 87 -1.08 -6.90 1.63
N HIS A 88 -2.15 -7.18 0.88
CA HIS A 88 -3.42 -6.46 1.01
C HIS A 88 -4.63 -7.34 0.74
N ILE A 89 -5.76 -6.96 1.34
CA ILE A 89 -7.06 -7.61 1.19
C ILE A 89 -8.11 -6.56 0.86
N PRO A 90 -8.26 -6.14 -0.42
CA PRO A 90 -9.38 -5.28 -0.81
C PRO A 90 -10.69 -6.07 -0.68
N THR A 91 -11.70 -5.47 -0.08
CA THR A 91 -13.02 -6.11 0.09
C THR A 91 -14.11 -5.28 -0.59
N GLY A 92 -15.09 -5.97 -1.13
CA GLY A 92 -16.38 -5.43 -1.57
C GLY A 92 -17.52 -6.15 -0.86
N VAL A 93 -18.75 -5.95 -1.35
CA VAL A 93 -19.94 -6.59 -0.77
C VAL A 93 -19.94 -8.11 -1.03
N ASP A 94 -19.71 -8.49 -2.30
CA ASP A 94 -19.75 -9.88 -2.78
C ASP A 94 -18.40 -10.33 -3.38
N SER A 95 -17.31 -9.70 -2.97
CA SER A 95 -15.98 -10.03 -3.48
C SER A 95 -14.89 -9.61 -2.51
N PHE A 96 -13.74 -10.26 -2.63
CA PHE A 96 -12.50 -9.82 -1.98
C PHE A 96 -11.32 -10.13 -2.90
N GLY A 97 -10.21 -9.41 -2.69
CA GLY A 97 -8.94 -9.69 -3.32
C GLY A 97 -7.93 -10.20 -2.31
N ILE A 98 -6.96 -10.97 -2.77
CA ILE A 98 -5.75 -11.31 -2.04
C ILE A 98 -4.57 -10.84 -2.89
N VAL A 99 -3.84 -9.84 -2.39
CA VAL A 99 -2.67 -9.28 -3.07
C VAL A 99 -1.41 -9.86 -2.45
N VAL A 100 -0.56 -10.45 -3.27
CA VAL A 100 0.69 -11.13 -2.88
C VAL A 100 1.83 -10.72 -3.78
N ASN A 101 3.06 -10.91 -3.33
CA ASN A 101 4.20 -10.74 -4.23
C ASN A 101 4.18 -11.84 -5.30
N ALA A 102 4.35 -11.47 -6.57
CA ALA A 102 4.26 -12.43 -7.67
C ALA A 102 5.36 -13.50 -7.61
N SER A 103 6.55 -13.20 -7.05
CA SER A 103 7.61 -14.19 -6.87
C SER A 103 7.21 -15.31 -5.92
N ASP A 104 6.43 -14.99 -4.90
CA ASP A 104 6.13 -15.91 -3.79
C ASP A 104 5.10 -16.98 -4.20
N VAL A 105 4.35 -16.71 -5.27
CA VAL A 105 3.31 -17.62 -5.80
C VAL A 105 3.62 -18.18 -7.18
N LYS A 106 4.81 -17.94 -7.72
CA LYS A 106 5.17 -18.27 -9.11
C LYS A 106 4.84 -19.71 -9.50
N ASP A 107 5.11 -20.67 -8.62
CA ASP A 107 4.91 -22.10 -8.87
C ASP A 107 3.67 -22.69 -8.16
N THR A 108 2.99 -21.90 -7.32
CA THR A 108 1.90 -22.38 -6.43
C THR A 108 0.55 -21.74 -6.70
N VAL A 109 0.48 -20.67 -7.51
CA VAL A 109 -0.75 -19.87 -7.70
C VAL A 109 -1.95 -20.69 -8.17
N TYR A 110 -1.77 -21.62 -9.10
CA TYR A 110 -2.86 -22.47 -9.58
C TYR A 110 -3.35 -23.46 -8.52
N SER A 111 -2.46 -23.94 -7.65
CA SER A 111 -2.81 -24.79 -6.51
C SER A 111 -3.61 -24.02 -5.47
N ILE A 112 -3.17 -22.78 -5.14
CA ILE A 112 -3.91 -21.87 -4.26
C ILE A 112 -5.32 -21.62 -4.81
N ILE A 113 -5.44 -21.31 -6.10
CA ILE A 113 -6.74 -21.07 -6.74
C ILE A 113 -7.62 -22.32 -6.72
N SER A 114 -7.04 -23.50 -6.96
CA SER A 114 -7.77 -24.77 -6.89
C SER A 114 -8.32 -25.04 -5.48
N ASP A 115 -7.55 -24.76 -4.45
CA ASP A 115 -7.98 -24.89 -3.05
C ASP A 115 -9.06 -23.86 -2.69
N ILE A 116 -8.90 -22.60 -3.13
CA ILE A 116 -9.94 -21.56 -2.96
C ILE A 116 -11.24 -22.02 -3.61
N ARG A 117 -11.19 -22.56 -4.84
CA ARG A 117 -12.40 -23.09 -5.51
C ARG A 117 -13.08 -24.19 -4.70
N ARG A 118 -12.29 -25.11 -4.13
CA ARG A 118 -12.80 -26.26 -3.38
C ARG A 118 -13.37 -25.89 -2.02
N GLU A 119 -12.74 -24.98 -1.29
CA GLU A 119 -13.07 -24.67 0.11
C GLU A 119 -13.95 -23.43 0.28
N ILE A 120 -13.94 -22.53 -0.69
CA ILE A 120 -14.73 -21.28 -0.65
C ILE A 120 -15.93 -21.36 -1.59
N GLU A 121 -15.90 -22.21 -2.62
CA GLU A 121 -16.95 -22.32 -3.65
C GLU A 121 -17.39 -20.94 -4.17
N PRO A 122 -16.47 -20.14 -4.74
CA PRO A 122 -16.80 -18.83 -5.29
C PRO A 122 -17.51 -18.95 -6.64
N ASP A 123 -18.27 -17.91 -7.00
CA ASP A 123 -18.91 -17.81 -8.32
C ASP A 123 -17.89 -17.59 -9.42
N ASP A 124 -16.83 -16.82 -9.12
CA ASP A 124 -15.77 -16.50 -10.06
C ASP A 124 -14.44 -16.23 -9.35
N ILE A 125 -13.34 -16.52 -10.04
CA ILE A 125 -11.99 -16.14 -9.60
C ILE A 125 -11.25 -15.56 -10.80
N THR A 126 -10.77 -14.33 -10.65
CA THR A 126 -9.92 -13.66 -11.64
C THR A 126 -8.55 -13.35 -11.05
N MET A 127 -7.53 -13.39 -11.91
CA MET A 127 -6.17 -13.02 -11.55
C MET A 127 -5.80 -11.73 -12.28
N VAL A 128 -5.20 -10.81 -11.55
CA VAL A 128 -4.59 -9.60 -12.11
C VAL A 128 -3.09 -9.67 -11.84
N ASP A 129 -2.31 -9.80 -12.90
CA ASP A 129 -0.85 -9.80 -12.85
C ASP A 129 -0.28 -8.39 -13.05
N ARG A 130 1.05 -8.27 -12.89
CA ARG A 130 1.81 -7.04 -13.17
C ARG A 130 1.22 -5.81 -12.46
N LEU A 131 0.79 -6.01 -11.22
CA LEU A 131 0.29 -4.94 -10.37
C LEU A 131 1.48 -4.29 -9.65
N ALA A 132 1.51 -2.97 -9.62
CA ALA A 132 2.40 -2.21 -8.75
C ALA A 132 1.59 -1.47 -7.70
N LEU A 133 2.09 -1.46 -6.48
CA LEU A 133 1.49 -0.73 -5.36
C LEU A 133 2.30 0.52 -5.08
N VAL A 134 1.63 1.67 -5.03
CA VAL A 134 2.21 2.96 -4.67
C VAL A 134 1.51 3.46 -3.41
N SER A 135 2.28 3.59 -2.33
CA SER A 135 1.84 4.12 -1.05
C SER A 135 2.19 5.60 -0.95
N VAL A 136 1.18 6.39 -0.63
CA VAL A 136 1.28 7.82 -0.33
C VAL A 136 1.05 7.98 1.16
N VAL A 137 2.03 8.52 1.87
CA VAL A 137 1.97 8.68 3.32
C VAL A 137 2.05 10.16 3.70
N GLY A 138 1.19 10.58 4.63
CA GLY A 138 1.18 11.94 5.13
C GLY A 138 0.41 12.05 6.43
N ARG A 139 1.09 12.48 7.50
CA ARG A 139 0.48 12.63 8.83
C ARG A 139 -0.69 13.62 8.86
N ASN A 140 -0.68 14.61 7.96
CA ASN A 140 -1.71 15.64 7.86
C ASN A 140 -2.85 15.29 6.89
N MET A 141 -2.81 14.11 6.25
CA MET A 141 -3.86 13.68 5.31
C MET A 141 -5.19 13.45 6.04
N SER A 142 -5.17 12.84 7.22
CA SER A 142 -6.37 12.51 8.01
C SER A 142 -7.17 13.70 8.53
N ARG A 143 -6.56 14.89 8.56
CA ARG A 143 -7.20 16.13 9.04
C ARG A 143 -7.63 17.07 7.92
N ARG A 144 -7.37 16.71 6.65
CA ARG A 144 -7.63 17.57 5.48
C ARG A 144 -8.50 16.84 4.46
N SER A 145 -9.77 17.22 4.45
CA SER A 145 -10.72 16.74 3.44
C SER A 145 -10.26 17.09 2.02
N GLY A 146 -10.56 16.19 1.08
CA GLY A 146 -10.25 16.37 -0.34
C GLY A 146 -8.83 15.97 -0.76
N THR A 147 -7.96 15.56 0.15
CA THR A 147 -6.59 15.10 -0.19
C THR A 147 -6.61 13.91 -1.14
N SER A 148 -7.37 12.86 -0.81
CA SER A 148 -7.57 11.69 -1.67
C SER A 148 -8.15 12.08 -3.03
N GLY A 149 -9.14 12.96 -3.06
CA GLY A 149 -9.75 13.48 -4.29
C GLY A 149 -8.75 14.20 -5.20
N LYS A 150 -7.84 15.00 -4.65
CA LYS A 150 -6.77 15.65 -5.42
C LYS A 150 -5.80 14.62 -5.99
N ILE A 151 -5.38 13.63 -5.19
CA ILE A 151 -4.45 12.58 -5.63
C ILE A 151 -5.07 11.81 -6.81
N PHE A 152 -6.31 11.32 -6.66
CA PHE A 152 -6.98 10.57 -7.73
C PHE A 152 -7.29 11.45 -8.95
N GLY A 153 -7.62 12.73 -8.75
CA GLY A 153 -7.80 13.68 -9.84
C GLY A 153 -6.50 13.89 -10.63
N ALA A 154 -5.36 14.05 -9.96
CA ALA A 154 -4.06 14.18 -10.62
C ALA A 154 -3.70 12.92 -11.44
N LEU A 155 -3.91 11.73 -10.86
CA LEU A 155 -3.70 10.46 -11.55
C LEU A 155 -4.63 10.28 -12.76
N GLY A 156 -5.90 10.63 -12.60
CA GLY A 156 -6.90 10.60 -13.68
C GLY A 156 -6.55 11.55 -14.82
N ASN A 157 -6.16 12.79 -14.52
CA ASN A 157 -5.71 13.77 -15.51
C ASN A 157 -4.44 13.34 -16.25
N ALA A 158 -3.56 12.61 -15.56
CA ALA A 158 -2.40 12.02 -16.18
C ALA A 158 -2.74 10.79 -17.03
N GLY A 159 -3.96 10.25 -16.95
CA GLY A 159 -4.40 9.04 -17.67
C GLY A 159 -3.89 7.74 -17.03
N VAL A 160 -3.59 7.75 -15.73
CA VAL A 160 -3.16 6.56 -14.98
C VAL A 160 -4.39 5.75 -14.62
N ASN A 161 -4.41 4.46 -14.99
CA ASN A 161 -5.52 3.58 -14.67
C ASN A 161 -5.34 2.97 -13.28
N ILE A 162 -6.23 3.34 -12.36
CA ILE A 162 -6.22 2.81 -10.99
C ILE A 162 -6.98 1.49 -10.96
N ARG A 163 -6.28 0.42 -10.60
CA ARG A 163 -6.81 -0.95 -10.49
C ARG A 163 -7.33 -1.28 -9.10
N MET A 164 -6.74 -0.66 -8.09
CA MET A 164 -7.05 -0.92 -6.70
C MET A 164 -6.81 0.34 -5.88
N ILE A 165 -7.65 0.55 -4.87
CA ILE A 165 -7.47 1.57 -3.85
C ILE A 165 -7.62 0.88 -2.50
N THR A 166 -6.70 1.13 -1.59
CA THR A 166 -6.84 0.72 -0.19
C THR A 166 -6.33 1.83 0.71
N GLN A 167 -7.05 2.04 1.81
CA GLN A 167 -6.79 3.09 2.78
C GLN A 167 -7.14 2.53 4.16
N SER A 168 -6.29 2.79 5.14
CA SER A 168 -6.63 2.48 6.53
C SER A 168 -7.59 3.53 7.11
N SER A 169 -8.31 3.17 8.17
CA SER A 169 -9.22 4.07 8.88
C SER A 169 -8.52 5.25 9.56
N GLU A 170 -7.20 5.18 9.70
CA GLU A 170 -6.39 6.29 10.24
C GLU A 170 -6.10 7.36 9.18
N GLU A 171 -6.33 7.06 7.90
CA GLU A 171 -6.17 7.97 6.76
C GLU A 171 -4.76 8.57 6.61
N ILE A 172 -3.75 7.98 7.26
CA ILE A 172 -2.34 8.40 7.18
C ILE A 172 -1.69 7.90 5.88
N SER A 173 -2.24 6.85 5.28
CA SER A 173 -1.72 6.25 4.05
C SER A 173 -2.84 5.91 3.08
N ILE A 174 -2.63 6.23 1.81
CA ILE A 174 -3.45 5.77 0.68
C ILE A 174 -2.54 4.94 -0.21
N ILE A 175 -3.00 3.75 -0.56
CA ILE A 175 -2.28 2.84 -1.45
C ILE A 175 -3.08 2.67 -2.72
N VAL A 176 -2.40 2.90 -3.85
CA VAL A 176 -2.95 2.83 -5.19
C VAL A 176 -2.29 1.67 -5.91
N GLY A 177 -3.09 0.74 -6.40
CA GLY A 177 -2.66 -0.31 -7.32
C GLY A 177 -2.80 0.15 -8.76
N VAL A 178 -1.71 0.08 -9.52
CA VAL A 178 -1.63 0.45 -10.95
C VAL A 178 -0.94 -0.66 -11.73
N ASP A 179 -1.01 -0.61 -13.06
CA ASP A 179 -0.18 -1.50 -13.88
C ASP A 179 1.31 -1.19 -13.66
N ASN A 180 2.16 -2.21 -13.68
CA ASN A 180 3.62 -2.07 -13.62
C ASN A 180 4.15 -1.05 -14.64
N ALA A 181 3.53 -0.95 -15.82
CA ALA A 181 3.88 0.01 -16.85
C ALA A 181 3.62 1.46 -16.43
N ASP A 182 2.62 1.70 -15.57
CA ASP A 182 2.25 3.02 -15.07
C ASP A 182 2.95 3.41 -13.76
N PHE A 183 3.75 2.52 -13.16
CA PHE A 183 4.36 2.74 -11.84
C PHE A 183 5.18 4.03 -11.74
N ASP A 184 6.16 4.22 -12.64
CA ASP A 184 7.07 5.37 -12.58
C ASP A 184 6.33 6.69 -12.86
N ARG A 185 5.35 6.63 -13.75
CA ARG A 185 4.44 7.74 -14.06
C ARG A 185 3.59 8.11 -12.85
N THR A 186 3.02 7.12 -12.17
CA THR A 186 2.23 7.29 -10.95
C THR A 186 3.05 8.00 -9.88
N ILE A 187 4.27 7.55 -9.59
CA ILE A 187 5.16 8.21 -8.64
C ILE A 187 5.46 9.64 -9.08
N GLY A 188 5.80 9.86 -10.36
CA GLY A 188 6.11 11.18 -10.89
C GLY A 188 4.95 12.18 -10.78
N VAL A 189 3.72 11.75 -11.07
CA VAL A 189 2.52 12.60 -10.97
C VAL A 189 2.28 13.04 -9.53
N ILE A 190 2.36 12.10 -8.57
CA ILE A 190 2.13 12.40 -7.16
C ILE A 190 3.26 13.28 -6.61
N TYR A 191 4.52 12.97 -6.95
CA TYR A 191 5.66 13.77 -6.51
C TYR A 191 5.58 15.21 -7.01
N ASN A 192 5.31 15.42 -8.30
CA ASN A 192 5.24 16.77 -8.85
C ASN A 192 4.06 17.57 -8.28
N GLY A 193 2.87 16.97 -8.22
CA GLY A 193 1.65 17.68 -7.81
C GLY A 193 1.55 18.01 -6.32
N PHE A 194 2.32 17.32 -5.46
CA PHE A 194 2.11 17.42 -4.00
C PHE A 194 3.39 17.56 -3.18
N VAL A 195 4.56 17.21 -3.73
CA VAL A 195 5.84 17.40 -3.05
C VAL A 195 6.58 18.59 -3.65
N ARG A 196 6.70 18.64 -4.98
CA ARG A 196 7.45 19.70 -5.67
C ARG A 196 6.70 21.04 -5.68
N ASP A 197 5.40 21.05 -6.01
CA ASP A 197 4.63 22.29 -6.08
C ASP A 197 4.44 22.95 -4.70
N GLU A 198 4.36 22.17 -3.62
CA GLU A 198 4.36 22.71 -2.25
C GLU A 198 5.71 23.35 -1.85
N MET A 199 6.83 22.89 -2.43
CA MET A 199 8.15 23.49 -2.21
C MET A 199 8.34 24.81 -2.98
N VAL A 200 7.67 24.98 -4.14
CA VAL A 200 7.77 26.19 -4.97
C VAL A 200 6.81 27.30 -4.52
N SER A 201 5.71 26.95 -3.84
CA SER A 201 4.76 27.92 -3.26
C SER A 201 5.22 28.53 -1.92
N ARG A 202 6.46 28.29 -1.50
CA ARG A 202 7.14 28.92 -0.35
C ARG A 202 8.29 29.79 -0.81
#